data_AF-A0AB73TQX8-F1
#
_entry.id   AF-A0AB73TQX8-F1
#
_cell.length_a   1.000
_cell.length_b   1.000
_cell.length_c   1.000
_cell.angle_alpha   90.00
_cell.angle_beta   90.00
_cell.angle_gamma   90.00
#
_symmetry.space_group_name_H-M   'P 1'
#
loop_
_entity.id
_entity.type
_entity.pdbx_description
1 polymer ?
#
loop_
_entity_poly.entity_id
_entity_poly.type
_entity_poly.pdbx_seq_one_letter_code
_entity_poly.pdbx_strand_id
1 'polypeptide(L)' 'MKPNIKILDRIFLGRDTEVILIQHEEGFEVSIGIQKLQKPHYCNQLYKNFTDEEKARVFFKTIS' A
#
# COMPACT_ATOMS: atom_id res chain seq x y z
N MET A 1 14.42 -11.18 -11.52
CA MET A 1 14.40 -9.70 -11.55
C MET A 1 13.86 -9.21 -10.21
N LYS A 2 14.41 -8.14 -9.62
CA LYS A 2 13.77 -7.52 -8.45
C LYS A 2 12.54 -6.77 -8.96
N PRO A 3 11.34 -7.00 -8.41
CA PRO A 3 10.17 -6.27 -8.85
C PRO A 3 10.40 -4.78 -8.63
N ASN A 4 10.16 -3.97 -9.65
CA ASN A 4 10.32 -2.52 -9.56
C ASN A 4 9.13 -1.92 -8.79
N ILE A 5 9.21 -1.97 -7.46
CA ILE A 5 8.17 -1.49 -6.55
C ILE A 5 8.56 -0.10 -6.05
N LYS A 6 7.70 0.87 -6.29
CA LYS A 6 7.87 2.26 -5.83
C LYS A 6 6.73 2.63 -4.89
N ILE A 7 7.05 3.03 -3.68
CA ILE A 7 6.07 3.62 -2.75
C ILE A 7 5.80 5.06 -3.21
N LEU A 8 4.54 5.36 -3.51
CA LEU A 8 4.12 6.70 -3.91
C LEU A 8 3.72 7.53 -2.68
N ASP A 9 2.90 6.94 -1.80
CA ASP A 9 2.41 7.60 -0.59
C ASP A 9 2.27 6.59 0.55
N ARG A 10 2.38 7.08 1.79
CA ARG A 10 2.27 6.30 3.01
C ARG A 10 1.69 7.13 4.14
N ILE A 11 0.65 6.63 4.80
CA ILE A 11 0.01 7.28 5.95
C ILE A 11 -0.10 6.28 7.11
N PHE A 12 0.18 6.75 8.31
CA PHE A 12 0.04 5.98 9.54
C PHE A 12 -1.34 6.22 10.17
N LEU A 13 -2.11 5.15 10.37
CA LEU A 13 -3.43 5.20 11.02
C LEU A 13 -3.35 5.03 12.55
N GLY A 14 -2.14 4.83 13.10
CA GLY A 14 -1.87 4.64 14.52
C GLY A 14 -1.64 3.18 14.94
N ARG A 15 -1.11 2.96 16.16
CA ARG A 15 -0.84 1.63 16.77
C ARG A 15 -0.23 0.58 15.82
N ASP A 16 0.67 0.97 14.94
CA ASP A 16 1.37 0.09 13.98
C ASP A 16 0.61 -0.22 12.67
N THR A 17 -0.54 0.41 12.40
CA THR A 17 -1.25 0.27 11.11
C THR A 17 -0.86 1.40 10.15
N GLU A 18 -0.60 1.06 8.90
CA GLU A 18 -0.35 2.02 7.82
C GLU A 18 -1.12 1.67 6.55
N VAL A 19 -1.43 2.70 5.78
CA VAL A 19 -1.92 2.59 4.41
C VAL A 19 -0.78 3.03 3.48
N ILE A 20 -0.50 2.23 2.46
CA ILE A 20 0.56 2.46 1.48
C ILE A 20 -0.04 2.44 0.08
N LEU A 21 0.24 3.47 -0.71
CA LEU A 21 0.02 3.46 -2.15
C LEU A 21 1.34 3.11 -2.84
N ILE A 22 1.30 2.08 -3.66
CA ILE A 22 2.44 1.47 -4.31
C ILE A 22 2.22 1.48 -5.83
N GLN A 23 3.27 1.73 -6.59
CA GLN A 23 3.35 1.49 -8.02
C GLN A 23 4.24 0.26 -8.26
N HIS A 24 3.75 -0.67 -9.08
CA HIS A 24 4.49 -1.86 -9.53
C HIS A 24 4.29 -2.04 -11.04
N GLU A 25 4.96 -3.04 -11.64
CA GLU A 25 4.99 -3.24 -13.09
C GLU A 25 3.60 -3.43 -13.74
N GLU A 26 2.63 -3.94 -12.98
CA GLU A 26 1.26 -4.22 -13.44
C GLU A 26 0.27 -3.09 -13.12
N GLY A 27 0.70 -2.02 -12.43
CA GLY A 27 -0.16 -0.89 -12.09
C GLY A 27 0.09 -0.35 -10.68
N PHE A 28 -0.99 -0.18 -9.92
CA PHE A 28 -0.99 0.44 -8.61
C PHE A 28 -1.68 -0.46 -7.58
N GLU A 29 -1.18 -0.45 -6.36
CA GLU A 29 -1.73 -1.19 -5.24
C GLU A 29 -1.93 -0.23 -4.06
N VAL A 30 -3.09 -0.31 -3.42
CA VAL A 30 -3.32 0.30 -2.12
C VAL A 30 -3.38 -0.81 -1.08
N SER A 31 -2.44 -0.79 -0.14
CA SER A 31 -2.24 -1.83 0.87
C SER A 31 -2.39 -1.28 2.28
N ILE A 32 -3.12 -2.00 3.13
CA ILE A 32 -3.22 -1.75 4.56
C ILE A 32 -2.39 -2.81 5.28
N GLY A 33 -1.34 -2.37 5.96
CA GLY A 33 -0.39 -3.24 6.64
C GLY A 33 -0.31 -2.95 8.15
N ILE A 34 -0.03 -4.00 8.93
CA ILE A 34 0.37 -3.86 10.34
C ILE A 34 1.87 -4.12 10.47
N GLN A 35 2.62 -3.15 10.99
CA GLN A 35 4.08 -3.21 11.14
C GLN A 35 4.54 -4.16 12.27
N LYS A 36 3.69 -4.45 13.26
CA LYS A 36 4.07 -5.22 14.46
C LYS A 36 4.07 -6.74 14.32
N LEU A 37 3.62 -7.30 13.20
CA LEU A 37 3.78 -8.73 12.91
C LEU A 37 5.24 -8.98 12.48
N GLN A 38 6.14 -9.01 13.46
CA GLN A 38 7.57 -9.37 13.41
C GLN A 38 8.27 -9.21 12.04
N LYS A 39 9.12 -8.17 11.93
CA LYS A 39 10.05 -7.94 10.81
C LYS A 39 10.67 -9.25 10.28
N PRO A 40 10.89 -9.40 8.95
CA PRO A 40 10.88 -8.34 7.94
C PRO A 40 9.60 -8.29 7.08
N HIS A 41 8.52 -8.99 7.46
CA HIS A 41 7.35 -9.09 6.62
C HIS A 41 6.28 -8.08 7.04
N TYR A 42 6.06 -7.06 6.21
CA TYR A 42 4.76 -6.39 6.22
C TYR A 42 3.71 -7.46 5.96
N CYS A 43 2.82 -7.68 6.92
CA CYS A 43 1.65 -8.52 6.68
C CYS A 43 0.58 -7.60 6.09
N ASN A 44 0.48 -7.57 4.76
CA ASN A 44 -0.63 -6.92 4.07
C ASN A 44 -1.90 -7.65 4.53
N GLN A 45 -2.73 -7.00 5.33
CA GLN A 45 -3.99 -7.60 5.77
C GLN A 45 -5.05 -7.45 4.70
N LEU A 46 -5.01 -6.33 3.97
CA LEU A 46 -5.92 -5.98 2.90
C LEU A 46 -5.14 -5.24 1.83
N TYR A 47 -5.35 -5.59 0.57
CA TYR A 47 -4.81 -4.86 -0.56
C TYR A 47 -5.83 -4.81 -1.70
N LYS A 48 -5.69 -3.79 -2.55
CA LYS A 48 -6.49 -3.66 -3.76
C LYS A 48 -5.65 -3.12 -4.90
N ASN A 49 -5.75 -3.78 -6.05
CA ASN A 49 -5.03 -3.41 -7.27
C ASN A 49 -5.88 -2.51 -8.16
N PHE A 50 -5.19 -1.65 -8.89
CA PHE A 50 -5.74 -0.68 -9.82
C PHE A 50 -4.82 -0.58 -11.04
N THR A 51 -5.42 -0.48 -12.23
CA THR A 51 -4.67 -0.20 -13.46
C THR A 51 -4.49 1.30 -13.71
N ASP A 52 -5.16 2.15 -12.92
CA ASP A 52 -5.23 3.60 -13.08
C ASP A 52 -4.82 4.30 -11.77
N GLU A 53 -3.91 5.26 -11.88
CA GLU A 53 -3.34 5.98 -10.74
C GLU A 53 -4.40 6.83 -10.03
N GLU A 54 -5.26 7.51 -10.78
CA GLU A 54 -6.24 8.43 -10.23
C GLU A 54 -7.24 7.69 -9.33
N LYS A 55 -7.75 6.54 -9.80
CA LYS A 55 -8.61 5.66 -9.01
C LYS A 55 -7.92 5.12 -7.77
N ALA A 56 -6.64 4.74 -7.88
CA ALA A 56 -5.86 4.29 -6.73
C ALA A 56 -5.71 5.41 -5.69
N ARG A 57 -5.45 6.66 -6.14
CA ARG A 57 -5.35 7.84 -5.27
C ARG A 57 -6.67 8.21 -4.60
N VAL A 58 -7.79 8.13 -5.33
CA VAL A 58 -9.12 8.38 -4.76
C VAL A 58 -9.42 7.35 -3.66
N PHE A 59 -9.15 6.07 -3.93
CA PHE A 59 -9.33 5.01 -2.93
C PHE A 59 -8.42 5.20 -1.72
N PHE A 60 -7.13 5.49 -1.93
CA PHE A 60 -6.17 5.77 -0.88
C PHE A 60 -6.66 6.89 0.06
N LYS A 61 -7.10 8.03 -0.51
CA LYS A 61 -7.66 9.15 0.26
C LYS A 61 -8.95 8.82 1.02
N THR A 62 -9.70 7.81 0.58
CA THR A 62 -10.96 7.41 1.23
C THR A 62 -10.70 6.60 2.50
N ILE A 63 -9.58 5.86 2.54
CA ILE A 63 -9.24 4.97 3.65
C ILE A 63 -8.21 5.57 4.62
N SER A 64 -7.54 6.66 4.22
CA SER A 64 -6.56 7.41 5.02
C SER A 64 -7.19 8.58 5.75
#